data_AF-A0A0Q0W862-F1
#
_entry.id   AF-A0A0Q0W862-F1
#
_cell.length_a   1.000
_cell.length_b   1.000
_cell.length_c   1.000
_cell.angle_alpha   90.00
_cell.angle_beta   90.00
_cell.angle_gamma   90.00
#
_symmetry.space_group_name_H-M   'P 1'
#
loop_
_entity.id
_entity.type
_entity.pdbx_description
1 polymer ?
#
loop_
_entity_poly.entity_id
_entity_poly.type
_entity_poly.pdbx_seq_one_letter_code
_entity_poly.pdbx_strand_id
1 'polypeptide(L)'
;MKAFTAKLVDLTQKNAETIARQWAKDIKTNIKTYSYHNTSEEEIIHQAKYFYKNFQMMFFNESPYEQAKEIFEKYAEERYKEGIPLHEALYALILMRRHMWLYAEFQSMFNAEVQHQQAVGSLSRTILMFDYIIYVVARKFWEMMKLEELKKKDIQ
;
A
#
# COMPACT_ATOMS: atom_id res chain seq x y z
N MET A 1 -4.08 19.08 -18.18
CA MET A 1 -3.76 17.68 -18.57
C MET A 1 -3.67 16.67 -17.40
N LYS A 2 -3.55 17.08 -16.12
CA LYS A 2 -3.46 16.15 -14.96
C LYS A 2 -4.76 15.39 -14.60
N ALA A 3 -5.93 15.87 -15.04
CA ALA A 3 -7.24 15.30 -14.65
C ALA A 3 -7.60 13.95 -15.33
N PHE A 4 -6.89 13.55 -16.39
CA PHE A 4 -7.29 12.43 -17.25
C PHE A 4 -6.65 11.07 -16.91
N THR A 5 -5.74 11.00 -15.91
CA THR A 5 -4.90 9.80 -15.64
C THR A 5 -5.14 9.19 -14.26
N ALA A 6 -6.32 9.39 -13.66
CA ALA A 6 -6.56 9.04 -12.25
C ALA A 6 -7.70 8.03 -12.00
N LYS A 7 -8.33 7.49 -13.04
CA LYS A 7 -9.55 6.66 -12.91
C LYS A 7 -9.40 5.54 -11.88
N LEU A 8 -8.27 4.83 -11.91
CA LEU A 8 -7.99 3.73 -10.98
C LEU A 8 -7.97 4.21 -9.52
N VAL A 9 -7.31 5.34 -9.25
CA VAL A 9 -7.20 5.92 -7.91
C VAL A 9 -8.53 6.50 -7.45
N ASP A 10 -9.26 7.16 -8.33
CA ASP A 10 -10.57 7.76 -8.01
C ASP A 10 -11.62 6.67 -7.68
N LEU A 11 -11.62 5.57 -8.44
CA LEU A 11 -12.47 4.41 -8.15
C LEU A 11 -12.10 3.78 -6.80
N THR A 12 -10.81 3.70 -6.50
CA THR A 12 -10.33 3.15 -5.23
C THR A 12 -10.79 4.02 -4.06
N GLN A 13 -10.66 5.34 -4.17
CA GLN A 13 -11.09 6.28 -3.13
C GLN A 13 -12.60 6.17 -2.87
N LYS A 14 -13.43 6.18 -3.93
CA LYS A 14 -14.90 6.08 -3.81
C LYS A 14 -15.35 4.79 -3.13
N ASN A 15 -14.54 3.74 -3.20
CA ASN A 15 -14.88 2.41 -2.72
C ASN A 15 -13.90 1.92 -1.65
N ALA A 16 -13.17 2.84 -0.99
CA ALA A 16 -12.08 2.51 -0.08
C ALA A 16 -12.53 1.61 1.08
N GLU A 17 -13.77 1.78 1.57
CA GLU A 17 -14.37 0.92 2.58
C GLU A 17 -14.42 -0.55 2.14
N THR A 18 -15.02 -0.80 0.99
CA THR A 18 -15.22 -2.15 0.44
C THR A 18 -13.89 -2.81 0.13
N ILE A 19 -12.98 -2.06 -0.49
CA ILE A 19 -11.64 -2.55 -0.85
C ILE A 19 -10.84 -2.86 0.42
N ALA A 20 -10.90 -1.99 1.44
CA ALA A 20 -10.21 -2.20 2.72
C ALA A 20 -10.72 -3.44 3.45
N ARG A 21 -12.04 -3.71 3.44
CA ARG A 21 -12.62 -4.93 4.05
C ARG A 21 -12.20 -6.20 3.32
N GLN A 22 -12.20 -6.18 1.98
CA GLN A 22 -11.72 -7.32 1.19
C GLN A 22 -10.25 -7.61 1.46
N TRP A 23 -9.42 -6.56 1.48
CA TRP A 23 -8.02 -6.68 1.85
C TRP A 23 -7.83 -7.18 3.28
N ALA A 24 -8.61 -6.68 4.25
CA ALA A 24 -8.53 -7.10 5.65
C ALA A 24 -8.81 -8.60 5.81
N LYS A 25 -9.84 -9.11 5.11
CA LYS A 25 -10.14 -10.54 5.08
C LYS A 25 -8.99 -11.38 4.51
N ASP A 26 -8.40 -10.91 3.41
CA ASP A 26 -7.30 -11.63 2.76
C ASP A 26 -6.05 -11.67 3.64
N ILE A 27 -5.63 -10.55 4.25
CA ILE A 27 -4.43 -10.58 5.10
C ILE A 27 -4.62 -11.40 6.38
N LYS A 28 -5.84 -11.43 6.94
CA LYS A 28 -6.14 -12.23 8.14
C LYS A 28 -6.18 -13.73 7.88
N THR A 29 -6.24 -14.15 6.62
CA THR A 29 -6.36 -15.57 6.25
C THR A 29 -5.17 -16.07 5.44
N ASN A 30 -4.32 -15.18 4.91
CA ASN A 30 -3.17 -15.55 4.11
C ASN A 30 -2.00 -16.00 4.98
N ILE A 31 -1.43 -17.15 4.66
CA ILE A 31 -0.27 -17.73 5.35
C ILE A 31 0.99 -16.86 5.26
N LYS A 32 1.06 -15.93 4.29
CA LYS A 32 2.20 -15.01 4.07
C LYS A 32 2.06 -13.70 4.83
N THR A 33 1.04 -13.57 5.68
CA THR A 33 0.76 -12.40 6.53
C THR A 33 0.28 -12.87 7.92
N TYR A 34 0.92 -13.90 8.46
CA TYR A 34 0.49 -14.57 9.69
C TYR A 34 0.48 -13.64 10.91
N SER A 35 1.45 -12.72 11.02
CA SER A 35 1.51 -11.74 12.11
C SER A 35 0.28 -10.84 12.19
N TYR A 36 -0.48 -10.68 11.09
CA TYR A 36 -1.71 -9.89 11.05
C TYR A 36 -2.95 -10.61 11.60
N HIS A 37 -2.90 -11.93 11.82
CA HIS A 37 -4.10 -12.72 12.17
C HIS A 37 -4.72 -12.31 13.51
N ASN A 38 -3.86 -11.92 14.45
CA ASN A 38 -4.25 -11.49 15.80
C ASN A 38 -4.60 -10.00 15.91
N THR A 39 -4.31 -9.20 14.88
CA THR A 39 -4.70 -7.78 14.84
C THR A 39 -6.21 -7.66 14.63
N SER A 40 -6.85 -6.69 15.28
CA SER A 40 -8.29 -6.51 15.11
C SER A 40 -8.62 -6.13 13.67
N GLU A 41 -9.78 -6.57 13.17
CA GLU A 41 -10.20 -6.25 11.80
C GLU A 41 -10.38 -4.74 11.59
N GLU A 42 -10.84 -4.03 12.62
CA GLU A 42 -11.03 -2.57 12.59
C GLU A 42 -9.70 -1.82 12.42
N GLU A 43 -8.66 -2.21 13.15
CA GLU A 43 -7.31 -1.64 13.01
C GLU A 43 -6.77 -1.88 11.61
N ILE A 44 -6.92 -3.10 11.08
CA ILE A 44 -6.51 -3.45 9.73
C ILE A 44 -7.24 -2.57 8.71
N ILE A 45 -8.57 -2.48 8.78
CA ILE A 45 -9.37 -1.64 7.89
C ILE A 45 -8.92 -0.17 7.97
N HIS A 46 -8.63 0.33 9.18
CA HIS A 46 -8.11 1.68 9.37
C HIS A 46 -6.77 1.88 8.68
N GLN A 47 -5.84 0.92 8.82
CA GLN A 47 -4.54 0.94 8.12
C GLN A 47 -4.70 1.00 6.60
N ALA A 48 -5.59 0.18 6.02
CA ALA A 48 -5.86 0.22 4.57
C ALA A 48 -6.44 1.55 4.11
N LYS A 49 -7.41 2.12 4.84
CA LYS A 49 -7.99 3.43 4.49
C LYS A 49 -6.94 4.54 4.57
N TYR A 50 -6.12 4.52 5.62
CA TYR A 50 -5.00 5.46 5.75
C TYR A 50 -4.03 5.31 4.58
N PHE A 51 -3.68 4.08 4.21
CA PHE A 51 -2.85 3.79 3.04
C PHE A 51 -3.45 4.38 1.76
N TYR A 52 -4.71 4.06 1.42
CA TYR A 52 -5.33 4.52 0.18
C TYR A 52 -5.46 6.04 0.09
N LYS A 53 -5.74 6.71 1.22
CA LYS A 53 -5.76 8.18 1.30
C LYS A 53 -4.39 8.78 0.95
N ASN A 54 -3.33 8.27 1.58
CA ASN A 54 -1.97 8.77 1.34
C ASN A 54 -1.46 8.41 -0.06
N PHE A 55 -1.79 7.21 -0.53
CA PHE A 55 -1.48 6.78 -1.89
C PHE A 55 -2.08 7.75 -2.91
N GLN A 56 -3.33 8.19 -2.72
CA GLN A 56 -3.96 9.18 -3.58
C GLN A 56 -3.24 10.54 -3.54
N MET A 57 -2.88 11.03 -2.36
CA MET A 57 -2.11 12.28 -2.23
C MET A 57 -0.76 12.19 -2.95
N MET A 58 -0.07 11.05 -2.82
CA MET A 58 1.14 10.74 -3.57
C MET A 58 0.87 10.69 -5.07
N PHE A 59 -0.27 10.13 -5.48
CA PHE A 59 -0.66 9.99 -6.87
C PHE A 59 -0.67 11.28 -7.66
N PHE A 60 -1.12 12.38 -7.05
CA PHE A 60 -1.24 13.67 -7.75
C PHE A 60 -0.04 14.60 -7.59
N ASN A 61 0.98 14.19 -6.83
CA ASN A 61 2.14 15.03 -6.56
C ASN A 61 3.17 15.03 -7.70
N GLU A 62 3.95 16.11 -7.77
CA GLU A 62 5.02 16.32 -8.75
C GLU A 62 6.31 15.59 -8.37
N SER A 63 6.55 15.38 -7.07
CA SER A 63 7.62 14.54 -6.53
C SER A 63 7.04 13.38 -5.71
N PRO A 64 6.50 12.35 -6.39
CA PRO A 64 5.85 11.22 -5.71
C PRO A 64 6.82 10.40 -4.85
N TYR A 65 8.10 10.33 -5.22
CA TYR A 65 9.09 9.60 -4.44
C TYR A 65 9.40 10.26 -3.09
N GLU A 66 9.47 11.60 -3.06
CA GLU A 66 9.72 12.34 -1.82
C GLU A 66 8.53 12.23 -0.86
N GLN A 67 7.30 12.30 -1.37
CA GLN A 67 6.14 11.97 -0.55
C GLN A 67 6.12 10.51 -0.11
N ALA A 68 6.60 9.58 -0.95
CA ALA A 68 6.68 8.19 -0.56
C ALA A 68 7.57 8.01 0.68
N LYS A 69 8.73 8.68 0.72
CA LYS A 69 9.62 8.67 1.90
C LYS A 69 8.92 9.23 3.13
N GLU A 70 8.40 10.45 3.04
CA GLU A 70 7.80 11.13 4.20
C GLU A 70 6.69 10.29 4.84
N ILE A 71 5.81 9.71 4.02
CA ILE A 71 4.63 9.00 4.52
C ILE A 71 4.95 7.55 4.87
N PHE A 72 5.64 6.82 3.98
CA PHE A 72 5.78 5.38 4.10
C PHE A 72 6.99 4.93 4.91
N GLU A 73 7.95 5.82 5.23
CA GLU A 73 8.90 5.53 6.31
C GLU A 73 8.18 5.43 7.65
N LYS A 74 7.23 6.33 7.93
CA LYS A 74 6.42 6.25 9.16
C LYS A 74 5.59 4.98 9.20
N TYR A 75 4.95 4.61 8.08
CA TYR A 75 4.26 3.32 7.96
C TYR A 75 5.19 2.15 8.29
N ALA A 76 6.40 2.14 7.74
CA ALA A 76 7.38 1.09 7.99
C ALA A 76 7.79 1.03 9.47
N GLU A 77 8.04 2.18 10.11
CA GLU A 77 8.36 2.25 11.53
C GLU A 77 7.24 1.69 12.41
N GLU A 78 5.99 1.99 12.11
CA GLU A 78 4.84 1.47 12.85
C GLU A 78 4.75 -0.05 12.71
N ARG A 79 4.81 -0.59 11.48
CA ARG A 79 4.77 -2.04 11.25
C ARG A 79 5.94 -2.76 11.93
N TYR A 80 7.12 -2.15 11.92
CA TYR A 80 8.29 -2.68 12.62
C TYR A 80 8.07 -2.74 14.14
N LYS A 81 7.57 -1.65 14.74
CA LYS A 81 7.28 -1.56 16.19
C LYS A 81 6.17 -2.53 16.62
N GLU A 82 5.24 -2.84 15.73
CA GLU A 82 4.20 -3.87 15.92
C GLU A 82 4.75 -5.30 15.83
N GLY A 83 6.03 -5.48 15.49
CA GLY A 83 6.64 -6.80 15.33
C GLY A 83 6.28 -7.51 14.02
N ILE A 84 5.71 -6.79 13.05
CA ILE A 84 5.43 -7.35 11.73
C ILE A 84 6.76 -7.56 10.98
N PRO A 85 7.08 -8.77 10.53
CA PRO A 85 8.31 -9.00 9.79
C PRO A 85 8.24 -8.38 8.39
N LEU A 86 9.38 -7.91 7.88
CA LEU A 86 9.46 -7.18 6.59
C LEU A 86 8.74 -7.90 5.44
N HIS A 87 8.95 -9.21 5.30
CA HIS A 87 8.35 -9.96 4.20
C HIS A 87 6.82 -9.96 4.24
N GLU A 88 6.21 -9.99 5.42
CA GLU A 88 4.77 -9.88 5.58
C GLU A 88 4.27 -8.46 5.32
N ALA A 89 4.99 -7.44 5.80
CA ALA A 89 4.65 -6.04 5.54
C ALA A 89 4.67 -5.73 4.03
N LEU A 90 5.66 -6.25 3.29
CA LEU A 90 5.72 -6.13 1.84
C LEU A 90 4.61 -6.93 1.16
N TYR A 91 4.32 -8.15 1.62
CA TYR A 91 3.26 -8.96 1.04
C TYR A 91 1.87 -8.33 1.25
N ALA A 92 1.64 -7.72 2.41
CA ALA A 92 0.43 -6.96 2.69
C ALA A 92 0.23 -5.79 1.70
N LEU A 93 1.31 -5.06 1.35
CA LEU A 93 1.29 -4.01 0.32
C LEU A 93 1.03 -4.55 -1.09
N ILE A 94 1.60 -5.72 -1.41
CA ILE A 94 1.33 -6.41 -2.69
C ILE A 94 -0.16 -6.78 -2.80
N LEU A 95 -0.76 -7.26 -1.70
CA LEU A 95 -2.19 -7.53 -1.65
C LEU A 95 -3.02 -6.25 -1.78
N MET A 96 -2.62 -5.15 -1.12
CA MET A 96 -3.31 -3.86 -1.28
C MET A 96 -3.37 -3.42 -2.75
N ARG A 97 -2.24 -3.52 -3.48
CA ARG A 97 -2.17 -3.25 -4.93
C ARG A 97 -3.10 -4.16 -5.71
N ARG A 98 -3.16 -5.45 -5.37
CA ARG A 98 -4.01 -6.44 -6.03
C ARG A 98 -5.50 -6.11 -5.86
N HIS A 99 -5.96 -5.77 -4.65
CA HIS A 99 -7.37 -5.40 -4.44
C HIS A 99 -7.75 -4.11 -5.17
N MET A 100 -6.84 -3.14 -5.19
CA MET A 100 -7.00 -1.91 -5.96
C MET A 100 -7.23 -2.19 -7.45
N TRP A 101 -6.44 -3.11 -8.01
CA TRP A 101 -6.54 -3.54 -9.40
C TRP A 101 -7.82 -4.33 -9.70
N LEU A 102 -8.08 -5.41 -8.96
CA LEU A 102 -9.23 -6.30 -9.20
C LEU A 102 -10.57 -5.57 -9.08
N TYR A 103 -10.67 -4.62 -8.15
CA TYR A 103 -11.87 -3.80 -8.00
C TYR A 103 -12.11 -2.93 -9.23
N ALA A 104 -11.06 -2.30 -9.76
CA ALA A 104 -11.18 -1.46 -10.93
C ALA A 104 -11.44 -2.24 -12.22
N GLU A 105 -10.83 -3.42 -12.38
CA GLU A 105 -11.14 -4.34 -13.47
C GLU A 105 -12.62 -4.71 -13.45
N PHE A 106 -13.14 -5.16 -12.30
CA PHE A 106 -14.56 -5.49 -12.14
C PHE A 106 -15.47 -4.33 -12.55
N GLN A 107 -15.21 -3.11 -12.05
CA GLN A 107 -16.01 -1.92 -12.42
C GLN A 107 -15.90 -1.56 -13.91
N SER A 108 -14.77 -1.81 -14.56
CA SER A 108 -14.58 -1.51 -15.99
C SER A 108 -15.29 -2.49 -16.90
N MET A 109 -15.43 -3.76 -16.50
CA MET A 109 -16.18 -4.78 -17.25
C MET A 109 -17.66 -4.45 -17.37
N PHE A 110 -18.25 -3.71 -16.41
CA PHE A 110 -19.66 -3.32 -16.44
C PHE A 110 -19.94 -1.97 -17.14
N ASN A 111 -18.92 -1.21 -17.53
CA ASN A 111 -19.07 0.17 -18.04
C ASN A 111 -18.45 0.36 -19.45
N ALA A 112 -18.41 -0.69 -20.27
CA ALA A 112 -17.69 -0.70 -21.54
C ALA A 112 -18.28 0.29 -22.57
N GLU A 113 -17.62 1.43 -22.78
CA GLU A 113 -16.94 1.81 -24.03
C GLU A 113 -16.19 3.14 -23.80
N VAL A 114 -15.01 3.31 -24.41
CA VAL A 114 -14.17 4.53 -24.34
C VAL A 114 -13.42 4.77 -23.01
N GLN A 115 -12.30 4.06 -22.76
CA GLN A 115 -11.25 4.56 -21.84
C GLN A 115 -9.90 3.79 -21.81
N HIS A 116 -9.53 3.04 -22.85
CA HIS A 116 -8.40 2.11 -22.78
C HIS A 116 -7.02 2.80 -22.54
N GLN A 117 -6.72 3.91 -23.24
CA GLN A 117 -5.45 4.62 -23.04
C GLN A 117 -5.29 5.25 -21.65
N GLN A 118 -6.39 5.71 -21.04
CA GLN A 118 -6.38 6.31 -19.69
C GLN A 118 -6.15 5.24 -18.60
N ALA A 119 -6.70 4.05 -18.81
CA ALA A 119 -6.49 2.90 -17.92
C ALA A 119 -5.00 2.50 -17.89
N VAL A 120 -4.34 2.46 -19.06
CA VAL A 120 -2.91 2.15 -19.16
C VAL A 120 -2.05 3.19 -18.44
N GLY A 121 -2.31 4.49 -18.66
CA GLY A 121 -1.57 5.56 -17.98
C GLY A 121 -1.73 5.52 -16.45
N SER A 122 -2.96 5.28 -15.98
CA SER A 122 -3.25 5.15 -14.54
C SER A 122 -2.53 3.93 -13.94
N LEU A 123 -2.55 2.80 -14.67
CA LEU A 123 -1.88 1.57 -14.26
C LEU A 123 -0.37 1.75 -14.13
N SER A 124 0.29 2.29 -15.17
CA SER A 124 1.75 2.49 -15.14
C SER A 124 2.17 3.40 -13.99
N ARG A 125 1.41 4.47 -13.73
CA ARG A 125 1.68 5.38 -12.60
C ARG A 125 1.45 4.70 -11.25
N THR A 126 0.39 3.89 -11.12
CA THR A 126 0.15 3.11 -9.90
C THR A 126 1.28 2.11 -9.62
N ILE A 127 1.76 1.39 -10.64
CA ILE A 127 2.88 0.45 -10.50
C ILE A 127 4.11 1.19 -9.96
N LEU A 128 4.53 2.26 -10.62
CA LEU A 128 5.67 3.08 -10.21
C LEU A 128 5.56 3.53 -8.76
N MET A 129 4.37 3.92 -8.34
CA MET A 129 4.10 4.38 -6.99
C MET A 129 4.20 3.29 -5.94
N PHE A 130 3.65 2.11 -6.22
CA PHE A 130 3.85 0.96 -5.34
C PHE A 130 5.32 0.54 -5.30
N ASP A 131 6.07 0.66 -6.40
CA ASP A 131 7.50 0.33 -6.41
C ASP A 131 8.31 1.28 -5.51
N TYR A 132 7.99 2.58 -5.53
CA TYR A 132 8.57 3.55 -4.57
C TYR A 132 8.22 3.21 -3.12
N ILE A 133 6.96 2.90 -2.84
CA ILE A 133 6.52 2.53 -1.49
C ILE A 133 7.27 1.29 -1.00
N ILE A 134 7.31 0.23 -1.82
CA ILE A 134 8.00 -1.03 -1.49
C ILE A 134 9.47 -0.77 -1.20
N TYR A 135 10.14 0.03 -2.05
CA TYR A 135 11.55 0.38 -1.84
C TYR A 135 11.76 1.14 -0.52
N VAL A 136 10.96 2.18 -0.26
CA VAL A 136 11.06 3.00 0.96
C VAL A 136 10.84 2.14 2.20
N VAL A 137 9.79 1.30 2.20
CA VAL A 137 9.47 0.42 3.33
C VAL A 137 10.59 -0.57 3.57
N ALA A 138 11.08 -1.25 2.53
CA ALA A 138 12.16 -2.21 2.65
C ALA A 138 13.45 -1.56 3.20
N ARG A 139 13.79 -0.37 2.68
CA ARG A 139 14.95 0.40 3.15
C ARG A 139 14.84 0.77 4.62
N LYS A 140 13.68 1.27 5.04
CA LYS A 140 13.46 1.70 6.42
C LYS A 140 13.50 0.53 7.41
N PHE A 141 12.90 -0.60 7.06
CA PHE A 141 13.03 -1.84 7.84
C PHE A 141 14.49 -2.24 8.00
N TRP A 142 15.27 -2.22 6.91
CA TRP A 142 16.68 -2.56 6.95
C TRP A 142 17.48 -1.62 7.87
N GLU A 143 17.23 -0.31 7.82
CA GLU A 143 17.84 0.67 8.72
C GLU A 143 17.52 0.37 10.19
N MET A 144 16.25 0.06 10.50
CA MET A 144 15.83 -0.27 11.86
C MET A 144 16.46 -1.56 12.37
N MET A 145 16.50 -2.60 11.55
CA MET A 145 17.20 -3.86 11.88
C MET A 145 18.67 -3.61 12.20
N LYS A 146 19.35 -2.78 11.41
CA LYS A 146 20.76 -2.43 11.64
C LYS A 146 20.96 -1.66 12.94
N LEU A 147 20.09 -0.70 13.25
CA LEU A 147 20.15 0.04 14.51
C LEU A 147 19.94 -0.87 15.72
N GLU A 148 19.04 -1.85 15.64
CA GLU A 148 18.86 -2.84 16.71
C GLU A 148 20.05 -3.78 16.87
N GLU A 149 20.65 -4.23 15.77
CA GLU A 149 21.88 -5.02 15.80
C GLU A 149 23.03 -4.27 16.49
N LEU A 150 23.19 -2.97 16.20
CA LEU A 150 24.22 -2.14 16.83
C LEU A 150 23.96 -1.96 18.33
N LYS A 151 22.73 -1.62 18.73
CA LYS A 151 22.36 -1.49 20.15
C LYS A 151 22.60 -2.76 20.96
N LYS A 152 22.38 -3.93 20.36
CA LYS A 152 22.65 -5.23 21.01
C LYS A 152 24.15 -5.46 21.25
N LYS A 153 25.01 -4.93 20.38
CA LYS A 153 26.47 -5.02 20.52
C LYS A 153 27.03 -4.05 21.57
N ASP A 154 26.41 -2.90 21.76
CA ASP A 154 26.84 -1.92 22.76
C ASP A 154 26.48 -2.32 24.21
N ILE A 155 25.59 -3.31 24.37
CA ILE A 155 25.12 -3.82 25.67
C ILE A 155 25.86 -5.13 26.08
N GLN A 156 26.61 -5.75 25.17
CA GLN A 156 27.44 -6.94 25.42
C GLN A 156 28.89 -6.55 25.70
#